data_AF-A0A3D0LDH5-F1
#
_entry.id   AF-A0A3D0LDH5-F1
#
_cell.length_a   1.000
_cell.length_b   1.000
_cell.length_c   1.000
_cell.angle_alpha   90.00
_cell.angle_beta   90.00
_cell.angle_gamma   90.00
#
_symmetry.space_group_name_H-M   'P 1'
#
loop_
_entity.id
_entity.type
_entity.pdbx_description
1 polymer ?
#
loop_
_entity_poly.entity_id
_entity_poly.type
_entity_poly.pdbx_seq_one_letter_code
_entity_poly.pdbx_strand_id
1 'polypeptide(L)'
;MNHLIAFVSGFILDLLFGDPHFMPHPVKVMGSLIGFLTKKLNNGSGRKAKGFLMMLFLIVFSGGMSFLILFFAYDLNQYFGIVVEAVMTYQCLAIKQLRRESMLVYRELKKNDLTNGRKAVSMIVGRDTDKLNEEGVTKAAVETVAENTSDGIIAPMIFLAIGGPVLGMIYKAVNTMDSMVGYRNEEFGEFGFFPAKTDDVLNYLPARISAVFMISACSTGRDFDAKNAYRIWKRDRRKHASPNSAQTEAVAAGALHVQLAGDASYFGEIHHKEFIGDPDRTPETEDIKRMNDLMYATAFLGEIISVLGIAAVMLLSGAC
;
A
#
# COMPACT_ATOMS: atom_id res chain seq x y z
N MET A 1 -12.75 -13.81 20.42
CA MET A 1 -12.37 -12.56 21.12
C MET A 1 -10.90 -12.16 20.94
N ASN A 2 -9.92 -13.04 21.18
CA ASN A 2 -8.48 -12.69 21.13
C ASN A 2 -8.02 -11.99 19.85
N HIS A 3 -8.34 -12.56 18.67
CA HIS A 3 -7.99 -11.98 17.37
C HIS A 3 -8.55 -10.56 17.19
N LEU A 4 -9.80 -10.32 17.61
CA LEU A 4 -10.43 -9.01 17.50
C LEU A 4 -9.70 -7.96 18.33
N ILE A 5 -9.30 -8.32 19.55
CA ILE A 5 -8.51 -7.46 20.44
C ILE A 5 -7.15 -7.15 19.81
N ALA A 6 -6.45 -8.18 19.31
CA ALA A 6 -5.15 -8.02 18.68
C ALA A 6 -5.22 -7.15 17.42
N PHE A 7 -6.23 -7.36 16.58
CA PHE A 7 -6.46 -6.62 15.33
C PHE A 7 -6.65 -5.12 15.59
N VAL A 8 -7.60 -4.76 16.47
CA VAL A 8 -7.88 -3.36 16.85
C VAL A 8 -6.65 -2.74 17.54
N SER A 9 -5.97 -3.51 18.40
CA SER A 9 -4.75 -3.03 19.05
C SER A 9 -3.65 -2.73 18.04
N GLY A 10 -3.45 -3.60 17.04
CA GLY A 10 -2.48 -3.38 15.97
C GLY A 10 -2.78 -2.13 15.13
N PHE A 11 -4.04 -1.89 14.81
CA PHE A 11 -4.47 -0.67 14.13
C PHE A 11 -4.17 0.59 14.97
N ILE A 12 -4.50 0.58 16.27
CA ILE A 12 -4.20 1.69 17.18
C ILE A 12 -2.69 1.91 17.30
N LEU A 13 -1.90 0.84 17.40
CA LEU A 13 -0.44 0.92 17.46
C LEU A 13 0.13 1.59 16.19
N ASP A 14 -0.38 1.28 15.00
CA ASP A 14 0.05 1.96 13.77
C ASP A 14 -0.25 3.46 13.82
N LEU A 15 -1.46 3.86 14.21
CA LEU A 15 -1.85 5.26 14.33
C LEU A 15 -0.95 6.06 15.30
N LEU A 16 -0.52 5.42 16.38
CA LEU A 16 0.34 6.02 17.40
C LEU A 16 1.81 6.09 16.95
N PHE A 17 2.36 5.00 16.41
CA PHE A 17 3.80 4.83 16.27
C PHE A 17 4.33 4.88 14.83
N GLY A 18 3.53 4.53 13.81
CA GLY A 18 4.03 4.35 12.43
C GLY A 18 5.12 3.29 12.36
N ASP A 19 6.20 3.47 11.58
CA ASP A 19 7.37 2.56 11.60
C ASP A 19 8.58 3.22 12.30
N PRO A 20 8.82 2.96 13.60
CA PRO A 20 9.99 3.48 14.30
C PRO A 20 11.28 2.87 13.74
N HIS A 21 12.21 3.73 13.31
CA HIS A 21 13.47 3.30 12.69
C HIS A 21 14.32 2.34 13.55
N PHE A 22 14.14 2.33 14.87
CA PHE A 22 14.90 1.47 15.78
C PHE A 22 14.35 0.03 15.88
N MET A 23 13.12 -0.23 15.44
CA MET A 23 12.54 -1.57 15.48
C MET A 23 12.91 -2.36 14.22
N PRO A 24 13.30 -3.65 14.37
CA PRO A 24 13.38 -4.55 13.23
C PRO A 24 12.02 -4.66 12.56
N HIS A 25 11.95 -4.31 11.27
CA HIS A 25 10.69 -4.35 10.52
C HIS A 25 10.70 -5.53 9.54
N PRO A 26 9.71 -6.45 9.59
CA PRO A 26 9.66 -7.63 8.74
C PRO A 26 9.80 -7.32 7.24
N VAL A 27 9.14 -6.25 6.79
CA VAL A 27 9.24 -5.79 5.39
C VAL A 27 10.68 -5.41 4.99
N LYS A 28 11.47 -4.80 5.89
CA LYS A 28 12.90 -4.49 5.61
C LYS A 28 13.75 -5.76 5.50
N VAL A 29 13.44 -6.77 6.33
CA VAL A 29 14.08 -8.09 6.26
C VAL A 29 13.71 -8.80 4.95
N MET A 30 12.43 -8.80 4.58
CA MET A 30 11.95 -9.31 3.29
C MET A 30 12.66 -8.60 2.13
N GLY A 31 12.70 -7.27 2.13
CA GLY A 31 13.36 -6.49 1.08
C GLY A 31 14.85 -6.78 0.96
N SER A 32 15.55 -6.92 2.09
CA SER A 32 16.97 -7.31 2.09
C SER A 32 17.19 -8.70 1.48
N LEU A 33 16.32 -9.66 1.82
CA LEU A 33 16.35 -11.01 1.29
C LEU A 33 16.00 -11.06 -0.20
N ILE A 34 14.98 -10.29 -0.64
CA ILE A 34 14.65 -10.10 -2.06
C ILE A 34 15.84 -9.55 -2.80
N GLY A 35 16.47 -8.49 -2.29
CA GLY A 35 17.64 -7.87 -2.95
C GLY A 35 18.82 -8.84 -3.07
N PHE A 36 19.10 -9.63 -2.03
CA PHE A 36 20.12 -10.67 -2.08
C PHE A 36 19.80 -11.77 -3.10
N LEU A 37 18.58 -12.31 -3.07
CA LEU A 37 18.15 -13.37 -3.98
C LEU A 37 18.10 -12.87 -5.42
N THR A 38 17.66 -11.64 -5.64
CA THR A 38 17.63 -10.99 -6.96
C THR A 38 19.04 -10.92 -7.55
N LYS A 39 20.03 -10.41 -6.80
CA LYS A 39 21.44 -10.36 -7.26
C LYS A 39 21.98 -11.75 -7.61
N LYS A 40 21.61 -12.77 -6.83
CA LYS A 40 22.09 -14.14 -7.02
C LYS A 40 21.38 -14.91 -8.14
N LEU A 41 20.09 -14.66 -8.34
CA LEU A 41 19.23 -15.47 -9.19
C LEU A 41 18.82 -14.77 -10.49
N ASN A 42 18.80 -13.44 -10.56
CA ASN A 42 18.45 -12.67 -11.75
C ASN A 42 19.63 -12.58 -12.75
N ASN A 43 20.15 -13.74 -13.17
CA ASN A 43 21.23 -13.84 -14.15
C ASN A 43 21.12 -15.15 -14.94
N GLY A 44 21.78 -15.20 -16.10
CA GLY A 44 21.83 -16.37 -16.97
C GLY A 44 20.47 -16.78 -17.54
N SER A 45 20.31 -18.07 -17.87
CA SER A 45 19.06 -18.62 -18.40
C SER A 45 18.04 -18.95 -17.30
N GLY A 46 16.77 -19.04 -17.68
CA GLY A 46 15.68 -19.46 -16.79
C GLY A 46 15.27 -18.44 -15.73
N ARG A 47 15.52 -17.14 -15.95
CA ARG A 47 15.19 -16.05 -15.01
C ARG A 47 13.74 -16.10 -14.53
N LYS A 48 12.80 -16.39 -15.42
CA LYS A 48 11.38 -16.52 -15.10
C LYS A 48 11.08 -17.64 -14.08
N ALA A 49 11.71 -18.81 -14.22
CA ALA A 49 11.55 -19.90 -13.27
C ALA A 49 12.24 -19.58 -11.93
N LYS A 50 13.40 -18.93 -11.96
CA LYS A 50 14.11 -18.49 -10.74
C LYS A 50 13.29 -17.46 -9.95
N GLY A 51 12.64 -16.53 -10.64
CA GLY A 51 11.70 -15.57 -10.04
C GLY A 51 10.49 -16.23 -9.38
N PHE A 52 9.91 -17.23 -10.03
CA PHE A 52 8.85 -18.06 -9.44
C PHE A 52 9.30 -18.77 -8.16
N LEU A 53 10.50 -19.39 -8.17
CA LEU A 53 11.04 -20.06 -7.00
C LEU A 53 11.33 -19.09 -5.85
N MET A 54 11.86 -17.89 -6.13
CA MET A 54 12.03 -16.84 -5.13
C MET A 54 10.69 -16.45 -4.50
N MET A 55 9.66 -16.26 -5.32
CA MET A 55 8.31 -15.91 -4.88
C MET A 55 7.73 -16.97 -3.96
N LEU A 56 7.75 -18.24 -4.36
CA LEU A 56 7.28 -19.36 -3.53
C LEU A 56 8.05 -19.43 -2.21
N PHE A 57 9.38 -19.30 -2.27
CA PHE A 57 10.21 -19.31 -1.08
C PHE A 57 9.81 -18.20 -0.11
N LEU A 58 9.61 -16.96 -0.57
CA LEU A 58 9.23 -15.87 0.33
C LEU A 58 7.82 -15.97 0.89
N ILE A 59 6.86 -16.47 0.10
CA ILE A 59 5.50 -16.72 0.59
C ILE A 59 5.53 -17.77 1.71
N VAL A 60 6.19 -18.92 1.46
CA VAL A 60 6.29 -20.01 2.43
C VAL A 60 7.10 -19.58 3.66
N PHE A 61 8.22 -18.89 3.46
CA PHE A 61 9.06 -18.44 4.56
C PHE A 61 8.34 -17.40 5.44
N SER A 62 7.73 -16.38 4.83
CA SER A 62 7.05 -15.31 5.58
C SER A 62 5.80 -15.82 6.30
N GLY A 63 4.97 -16.62 5.61
CA GLY A 63 3.79 -17.24 6.21
C GLY A 63 4.15 -18.27 7.28
N GLY A 64 5.10 -19.16 6.99
CA GLY A 64 5.56 -20.20 7.91
C GLY A 64 6.20 -19.64 9.17
N MET A 65 7.07 -18.62 9.05
CA MET A 65 7.67 -17.96 10.20
C MET A 65 6.61 -17.25 11.05
N SER A 66 5.66 -16.56 10.40
CA SER A 66 4.55 -15.89 11.10
C SER A 66 3.67 -16.89 11.85
N PHE A 67 3.37 -18.04 11.23
CA PHE A 67 2.62 -19.11 11.87
C PHE A 67 3.35 -19.68 13.08
N LEU A 68 4.64 -20.00 12.95
CA LEU A 68 5.43 -20.55 14.05
C LEU A 68 5.52 -19.58 15.22
N ILE A 69 5.77 -18.28 14.96
CA ILE A 69 5.82 -17.24 15.99
C ILE A 69 4.50 -17.18 16.75
N LEU A 70 3.37 -17.12 16.04
CA LEU A 70 2.06 -17.05 16.67
C LEU A 70 1.71 -18.35 17.42
N PHE A 71 1.99 -19.51 16.82
CA PHE A 71 1.74 -20.80 17.44
C PHE A 71 2.45 -20.92 18.79
N PHE A 72 3.76 -20.66 18.83
CA PHE A 72 4.51 -20.70 20.09
C PHE A 72 4.10 -19.58 21.06
N ALA A 73 3.76 -18.38 20.58
CA ALA A 73 3.31 -17.31 21.46
C ALA A 73 2.00 -17.66 22.19
N TYR A 74 1.03 -18.23 21.47
CA TYR A 74 -0.24 -18.68 22.04
C TYR A 74 -0.11 -19.95 22.89
N ASP A 75 0.80 -20.86 22.54
CA ASP A 75 1.12 -22.05 23.33
C ASP A 75 1.75 -21.69 24.69
N LEU A 76 2.62 -20.68 24.71
CA LEU A 76 3.24 -20.18 25.95
C LEU A 76 2.22 -19.48 26.87
N ASN A 77 1.46 -18.53 26.34
CA ASN A 77 0.48 -17.77 27.11
C ASN A 77 -0.51 -17.04 26.19
N GLN A 78 -1.81 -17.14 26.48
CA GLN A 78 -2.85 -16.47 25.68
C GLN A 78 -2.67 -14.95 25.55
N TYR A 79 -2.31 -14.24 26.62
CA TYR A 79 -2.10 -12.79 26.58
C TYR A 79 -0.83 -12.43 25.80
N PHE A 80 0.22 -13.25 25.91
CA PHE A 80 1.43 -13.06 25.11
C PHE A 80 1.15 -13.26 23.62
N GLY A 81 0.36 -14.27 23.25
CA GLY A 81 -0.13 -14.46 21.88
C GLY A 81 -0.87 -13.23 21.34
N ILE A 82 -1.80 -12.65 22.11
CA ILE A 82 -2.52 -11.42 21.73
C ILE A 82 -1.55 -10.25 21.49
N VAL A 83 -0.57 -10.06 22.36
CA VAL A 83 0.43 -8.98 22.21
C VAL A 83 1.27 -9.17 20.96
N VAL A 84 1.78 -10.38 20.73
CA VAL A 84 2.58 -10.70 19.53
C VAL A 84 1.75 -10.50 18.27
N GLU A 85 0.51 -10.96 18.26
CA GLU A 85 -0.40 -10.78 17.14
C GLU A 85 -0.72 -9.31 16.85
N ALA A 86 -0.93 -8.50 17.89
CA ALA A 86 -1.13 -7.06 17.76
C ALA A 86 0.09 -6.37 17.15
N VAL A 87 1.30 -6.73 17.61
CA VAL A 87 2.55 -6.19 17.07
C VAL A 87 2.75 -6.58 15.60
N MET A 88 2.49 -7.83 15.24
CA MET A 88 2.61 -8.28 13.84
C MET A 88 1.55 -7.63 12.94
N THR A 89 0.32 -7.44 13.44
CA THR A 89 -0.75 -6.70 12.75
C THR A 89 -0.31 -5.27 12.46
N TYR A 90 0.20 -4.59 13.50
CA TYR A 90 0.77 -3.26 13.42
C TYR A 90 1.85 -3.15 12.33
N GLN A 91 2.78 -4.11 12.26
CA GLN A 91 3.86 -4.14 11.26
C GLN A 91 3.39 -4.38 9.82
N CYS A 92 2.14 -4.80 9.61
CA CYS A 92 1.56 -4.98 8.27
C CYS A 92 0.89 -3.72 7.73
N LEU A 93 0.46 -2.81 8.61
CA LEU A 93 -0.23 -1.56 8.26
C LEU A 93 0.77 -0.40 8.11
N ALA A 94 0.43 0.60 7.30
CA ALA A 94 1.33 1.72 7.00
C ALA A 94 0.66 3.11 7.07
N ILE A 95 -0.45 3.27 7.79
CA ILE A 95 -1.29 4.49 7.75
C ILE A 95 -0.49 5.69 8.24
N LYS A 96 0.12 5.56 9.42
CA LYS A 96 0.86 6.66 10.05
C LYS A 96 2.16 6.96 9.33
N GLN A 97 2.86 5.91 8.88
CA GLN A 97 4.12 6.05 8.17
C GLN A 97 3.92 6.71 6.80
N LEU A 98 2.87 6.32 6.06
CA LEU A 98 2.53 6.94 4.78
C LEU A 98 2.23 8.43 4.93
N ARG A 99 1.44 8.82 5.94
CA ARG A 99 1.21 10.24 6.27
C ARG A 99 2.52 10.96 6.61
N ARG A 100 3.39 10.32 7.40
CA ARG A 100 4.63 10.95 7.85
C ARG A 100 5.51 11.31 6.65
N GLU A 101 5.72 10.37 5.74
CA GLU A 101 6.58 10.58 4.57
C GLU A 101 5.96 11.58 3.57
N SER A 102 4.66 11.47 3.28
CA SER A 102 3.99 12.44 2.40
C SER A 102 4.00 13.86 2.99
N MET A 103 3.89 14.00 4.31
CA MET A 103 3.99 15.29 4.98
C MET A 103 5.41 15.87 5.02
N LEU A 104 6.47 15.08 4.81
CA LEU A 104 7.81 15.62 4.57
C LEU A 104 7.83 16.37 3.24
N VAL A 105 7.26 15.79 2.18
CA VAL A 105 7.11 16.45 0.87
C VAL A 105 6.34 17.76 1.02
N TYR A 106 5.17 17.72 1.68
CA TYR A 106 4.36 18.90 1.96
C TYR A 106 5.16 20.02 2.63
N ARG A 107 5.93 19.69 3.68
CA ARG A 107 6.69 20.68 4.45
C ARG A 107 7.81 21.33 3.62
N GLU A 108 8.52 20.56 2.80
CA GLU A 108 9.58 21.12 1.95
C GLU A 108 8.99 22.00 0.83
N LEU A 109 7.88 21.59 0.21
CA LEU A 109 7.18 22.43 -0.76
C LEU A 109 6.64 23.72 -0.13
N LYS A 110 6.10 23.67 1.09
CA LYS A 110 5.66 24.87 1.82
C LYS A 110 6.77 25.86 2.16
N LYS A 111 8.03 25.39 2.20
CA LYS A 111 9.21 26.26 2.35
C LYS A 111 9.70 26.82 1.01
N ASN A 112 9.02 26.51 -0.10
CA ASN A 112 9.48 26.76 -1.47
C ASN A 112 10.83 26.07 -1.79
N ASP A 113 11.12 24.94 -1.15
CA ASP A 113 12.35 24.16 -1.37
C ASP A 113 12.06 22.97 -2.29
N LEU A 114 12.02 23.23 -3.59
CA LEU A 114 11.76 22.19 -4.59
C LEU A 114 12.84 21.11 -4.61
N THR A 115 14.10 21.44 -4.34
CA THR A 115 15.19 20.47 -4.33
C THR A 115 15.00 19.44 -3.22
N ASN A 116 14.69 19.88 -1.99
CA ASN A 116 14.39 18.95 -0.91
C ASN A 116 13.01 18.31 -1.07
N GLY A 117 12.04 18.98 -1.71
CA GLY A 117 10.77 18.37 -2.12
C GLY A 117 10.94 17.17 -3.07
N ARG A 118 11.81 17.30 -4.09
CA ARG A 118 12.17 16.19 -5.00
C ARG A 118 12.83 15.03 -4.27
N LYS A 119 13.78 15.32 -3.37
CA LYS A 119 14.43 14.30 -2.54
C LYS A 119 13.45 13.61 -1.60
N ALA A 120 12.51 14.36 -1.00
CA ALA A 120 11.51 13.77 -0.12
C ALA A 120 10.58 12.85 -0.90
N VAL A 121 10.10 13.30 -2.07
CA VAL A 121 9.17 12.48 -2.86
C VAL A 121 9.84 11.27 -3.49
N SER A 122 11.13 11.34 -3.84
CA SER A 122 11.91 10.19 -4.34
C SER A 122 12.00 9.03 -3.35
N MET A 123 11.78 9.28 -2.06
CA MET A 123 11.77 8.23 -1.04
C MET A 123 10.47 7.42 -1.03
N ILE A 124 9.42 7.90 -1.70
CA ILE A 124 8.07 7.30 -1.68
C ILE A 124 7.51 7.02 -3.08
N VAL A 125 8.28 7.24 -4.14
CA VAL A 125 7.91 6.92 -5.52
C VAL A 125 8.98 6.05 -6.17
N GLY A 126 8.57 5.18 -7.07
CA GLY A 126 9.50 4.38 -7.88
C GLY A 126 9.97 5.04 -9.17
N ARG A 127 9.68 6.34 -9.39
CA ARG A 127 9.96 7.08 -10.64
C ARG A 127 11.06 8.12 -10.47
N ASP A 128 11.65 8.56 -11.58
CA ASP A 128 12.65 9.62 -11.56
C ASP A 128 12.01 10.95 -11.16
N THR A 129 12.65 11.69 -10.24
CA THR A 129 12.08 12.92 -9.65
C THR A 129 12.87 14.19 -9.97
N ASP A 130 14.09 14.06 -10.49
CA ASP A 130 15.04 15.18 -10.65
C ASP A 130 14.50 16.31 -11.55
N LYS A 131 13.62 15.98 -12.49
CA LYS A 131 13.03 16.91 -13.46
C LYS A 131 11.62 17.39 -13.09
N LEU A 132 11.04 16.93 -11.97
CA LEU A 132 9.68 17.30 -11.59
C LEU A 132 9.59 18.76 -11.14
N ASN A 133 8.67 19.54 -11.68
CA ASN A 133 8.30 20.83 -11.09
C ASN A 133 7.49 20.61 -9.79
N GLU A 134 7.12 21.69 -9.11
CA GLU A 134 6.35 21.63 -7.86
C GLU A 134 5.01 20.88 -8.03
N GLU A 135 4.32 21.12 -9.14
CA GLU A 135 3.11 20.38 -9.51
C GLU A 135 3.40 18.88 -9.64
N GLY A 136 4.45 18.50 -10.35
CA GLY A 136 4.85 17.11 -10.55
C GLY A 136 5.23 16.41 -9.26
N VAL A 137 5.89 17.11 -8.33
CA VAL A 137 6.20 16.59 -6.98
C VAL A 137 4.93 16.41 -6.16
N THR A 138 4.04 17.40 -6.17
CA THR A 138 2.74 17.34 -5.49
C THR A 138 1.90 16.18 -6.01
N LYS A 139 1.76 16.10 -7.33
CA LYS A 139 1.04 15.04 -8.03
C LYS A 139 1.58 13.66 -7.66
N ALA A 140 2.92 13.50 -7.65
CA ALA A 140 3.56 12.25 -7.25
C ALA A 140 3.21 11.84 -5.82
N ALA A 141 3.23 12.78 -4.88
CA ALA A 141 2.88 12.50 -3.49
C ALA A 141 1.40 12.12 -3.35
N VAL A 142 0.49 12.78 -4.07
CA VAL A 142 -0.94 12.45 -4.07
C VAL A 142 -1.19 11.06 -4.66
N GLU A 143 -0.58 10.75 -5.81
CA GLU A 143 -0.62 9.42 -6.46
C GLU A 143 -0.15 8.33 -5.49
N THR A 144 1.02 8.51 -4.87
CA THR A 144 1.56 7.57 -3.90
C THR A 144 0.60 7.32 -2.73
N VAL A 145 0.04 8.38 -2.13
CA VAL A 145 -0.88 8.22 -1.00
C VAL A 145 -2.18 7.53 -1.44
N ALA A 146 -2.71 7.87 -2.62
CA ALA A 146 -3.90 7.23 -3.18
C ALA A 146 -3.68 5.74 -3.44
N GLU A 147 -2.62 5.37 -4.15
CA GLU A 147 -2.27 3.97 -4.46
C GLU A 147 -2.01 3.18 -3.17
N ASN A 148 -1.16 3.68 -2.27
CA ASN A 148 -0.80 2.98 -1.03
C ASN A 148 -1.93 2.96 0.01
N THR A 149 -3.00 3.75 -0.15
CA THR A 149 -4.22 3.55 0.65
C THR A 149 -4.81 2.17 0.39
N SER A 150 -4.74 1.68 -0.86
CA SER A 150 -5.08 0.29 -1.15
C SER A 150 -4.00 -0.65 -0.61
N ASP A 151 -2.77 -0.50 -1.12
CA ASP A 151 -1.79 -1.58 -1.04
C ASP A 151 -1.10 -1.69 0.32
N GLY A 152 -0.99 -0.58 1.04
CA GLY A 152 -0.34 -0.48 2.34
C GLY A 152 -1.29 -0.46 3.53
N ILE A 153 -2.60 -0.34 3.29
CA ILE A 153 -3.60 -0.19 4.36
C ILE A 153 -4.75 -1.19 4.18
N ILE A 154 -5.63 -0.97 3.18
CA ILE A 154 -6.87 -1.73 3.07
C ILE A 154 -6.61 -3.19 2.67
N ALA A 155 -5.69 -3.45 1.75
CA ALA A 155 -5.36 -4.82 1.35
C ALA A 155 -4.75 -5.62 2.52
N PRO A 156 -3.67 -5.17 3.20
CA PRO A 156 -3.18 -5.83 4.41
C PRO A 156 -4.27 -6.03 5.47
N MET A 157 -5.10 -5.01 5.71
CA MET A 157 -6.20 -5.06 6.68
C MET A 157 -7.20 -6.18 6.36
N ILE A 158 -7.59 -6.36 5.10
CA ILE A 158 -8.47 -7.46 4.66
C ILE A 158 -7.81 -8.82 4.93
N PHE A 159 -6.54 -9.01 4.55
CA PHE A 159 -5.84 -10.27 4.79
C PHE A 159 -5.66 -10.57 6.28
N LEU A 160 -5.36 -9.54 7.08
CA LEU A 160 -5.29 -9.61 8.54
C LEU A 160 -6.63 -10.02 9.15
N ALA A 161 -7.75 -9.46 8.69
CA ALA A 161 -9.08 -9.80 9.21
C ALA A 161 -9.51 -11.24 8.86
N ILE A 162 -9.05 -11.77 7.73
CA ILE A 162 -9.41 -13.12 7.26
C ILE A 162 -8.57 -14.21 7.95
N GLY A 163 -7.26 -14.00 8.06
CA GLY A 163 -6.34 -15.06 8.52
C GLY A 163 -5.23 -14.57 9.44
N GLY A 164 -5.44 -13.43 10.09
CA GLY A 164 -4.48 -12.85 11.03
C GLY A 164 -3.16 -12.47 10.37
N PRO A 165 -2.11 -12.27 11.20
CA PRO A 165 -0.80 -11.87 10.70
C PRO A 165 -0.14 -12.84 9.73
N VAL A 166 -0.54 -14.12 9.70
CA VAL A 166 -0.01 -15.07 8.72
C VAL A 166 -0.37 -14.64 7.30
N LEU A 167 -1.65 -14.37 7.03
CA LEU A 167 -2.08 -13.89 5.71
C LEU A 167 -1.62 -12.45 5.45
N GLY A 168 -1.61 -11.58 6.48
CA GLY A 168 -1.07 -10.23 6.36
C GLY A 168 0.39 -10.21 5.90
N MET A 169 1.23 -11.07 6.48
CA MET A 169 2.66 -11.17 6.14
C MET A 169 2.89 -11.82 4.78
N ILE A 170 2.08 -12.80 4.38
CA ILE A 170 2.10 -13.35 3.02
C ILE A 170 1.80 -12.25 2.00
N TYR A 171 0.74 -11.48 2.23
CA TYR A 171 0.39 -10.36 1.36
C TYR A 171 1.52 -9.33 1.29
N LYS A 172 2.08 -8.92 2.45
CA LYS A 172 3.21 -7.98 2.48
C LYS A 172 4.43 -8.51 1.75
N ALA A 173 4.73 -9.80 1.82
CA ALA A 173 5.83 -10.41 1.07
C ALA A 173 5.58 -10.30 -0.45
N VAL A 174 4.36 -10.61 -0.92
CA VAL A 174 3.99 -10.47 -2.35
C VAL A 174 4.12 -9.02 -2.81
N ASN A 175 3.51 -8.09 -2.07
CA ASN A 175 3.52 -6.67 -2.41
C ASN A 175 4.93 -6.05 -2.39
N THR A 176 5.79 -6.49 -1.46
CA THR A 176 7.18 -6.06 -1.41
C THR A 176 7.97 -6.58 -2.61
N MET A 177 7.71 -7.83 -3.05
CA MET A 177 8.36 -8.36 -4.25
C MET A 177 7.95 -7.59 -5.50
N ASP A 178 6.67 -7.25 -5.66
CA ASP A 178 6.22 -6.46 -6.82
C ASP A 178 6.89 -5.07 -6.84
N SER A 179 6.94 -4.37 -5.71
CA SER A 179 7.60 -3.06 -5.59
C SER A 179 9.10 -3.08 -5.90
N MET A 180 9.77 -4.22 -5.72
CA MET A 180 11.22 -4.35 -5.90
C MET A 180 11.63 -4.96 -7.25
N VAL A 181 10.87 -5.93 -7.77
CA VAL A 181 11.23 -6.67 -8.99
C VAL A 181 10.11 -6.71 -10.02
N GLY A 182 8.94 -6.09 -9.80
CA GLY A 182 7.80 -6.11 -10.71
C GLY A 182 7.91 -5.23 -11.95
N TYR A 183 9.05 -4.55 -12.14
CA TYR A 183 9.27 -3.63 -13.27
C TYR A 183 9.26 -4.35 -14.62
N ARG A 184 8.57 -3.77 -15.59
CA ARG A 184 8.53 -4.24 -16.98
C ARG A 184 9.69 -3.64 -17.80
N ASN A 185 10.91 -4.09 -17.51
CA ASN A 185 12.13 -3.68 -18.22
C ASN A 185 13.01 -4.90 -18.56
N GLU A 186 14.15 -4.68 -19.23
CA GLU A 186 15.05 -5.76 -19.64
C GLU A 186 15.67 -6.54 -18.44
N GLU A 187 15.88 -5.84 -17.34
CA GLU A 187 16.49 -6.39 -16.12
C GLU A 187 15.50 -7.32 -15.39
N PHE A 188 14.27 -6.87 -15.18
CA PHE A 188 13.30 -7.53 -14.30
C PHE A 188 12.14 -8.21 -15.04
N GLY A 189 11.87 -7.92 -16.30
CA GLY A 189 10.66 -8.36 -16.99
C GLY A 189 10.44 -9.88 -16.98
N GLU A 190 11.51 -10.69 -17.08
CA GLU A 190 11.40 -12.14 -16.94
C GLU A 190 11.34 -12.59 -15.47
N PHE A 191 12.25 -12.09 -14.63
CA PHE A 191 12.40 -12.52 -13.23
C PHE A 191 11.21 -12.08 -12.35
N GLY A 192 10.73 -10.87 -12.56
CA GLY A 192 9.60 -10.25 -11.87
C GLY A 192 8.22 -10.71 -12.33
N PHE A 193 8.12 -11.48 -13.41
CA PHE A 193 6.83 -11.80 -14.03
C PHE A 193 5.82 -12.42 -13.06
N PHE A 194 6.24 -13.44 -12.31
CA PHE A 194 5.36 -14.12 -11.35
C PHE A 194 5.09 -13.27 -10.10
N PRO A 195 6.12 -12.66 -9.46
CA PRO A 195 5.88 -11.68 -8.39
C PRO A 195 4.81 -10.63 -8.73
N ALA A 196 4.95 -9.94 -9.86
CA ALA A 196 4.01 -8.92 -10.28
C ALA A 196 2.62 -9.48 -10.57
N LYS A 197 2.56 -10.66 -11.20
CA LYS A 197 1.25 -11.27 -11.53
C LYS A 197 0.51 -11.76 -10.29
N THR A 198 1.23 -12.26 -9.29
CA THR A 198 0.64 -12.68 -8.02
C THR A 198 0.16 -11.47 -7.22
N ASP A 199 0.90 -10.35 -7.21
CA ASP A 199 0.40 -9.11 -6.61
C ASP A 199 -0.88 -8.63 -7.31
N ASP A 200 -0.88 -8.54 -8.64
CA ASP A 200 -2.07 -8.17 -9.43
C ASP A 200 -3.32 -8.97 -9.02
N VAL A 201 -3.15 -10.27 -8.78
CA VAL A 201 -4.24 -11.18 -8.37
C VAL A 201 -4.67 -10.93 -6.93
N LEU A 202 -3.73 -10.85 -5.98
CA LEU A 202 -4.05 -10.65 -4.57
C LEU A 202 -4.64 -9.27 -4.30
N ASN A 203 -4.24 -8.25 -5.05
CA ASN A 203 -4.77 -6.89 -4.96
C ASN A 203 -6.02 -6.64 -5.79
N TYR A 204 -6.44 -7.58 -6.64
CA TYR A 204 -7.60 -7.38 -7.50
C TYR A 204 -8.87 -7.03 -6.71
N LEU A 205 -9.26 -7.87 -5.75
CA LEU A 205 -10.43 -7.60 -4.94
C LEU A 205 -10.20 -6.45 -3.95
N PRO A 206 -9.09 -6.42 -3.17
CA PRO A 206 -8.78 -5.32 -2.26
C PRO A 206 -8.83 -3.94 -2.90
N ALA A 207 -8.19 -3.71 -4.05
CA ALA A 207 -8.15 -2.40 -4.69
C ALA A 207 -9.54 -1.85 -5.04
N ARG A 208 -10.47 -2.73 -5.41
CA ARG A 208 -11.87 -2.37 -5.71
C ARG A 208 -12.65 -2.04 -4.44
N ILE A 209 -12.42 -2.80 -3.36
CA ILE A 209 -12.97 -2.52 -2.04
C ILE A 209 -12.43 -1.17 -1.52
N SER A 210 -11.12 -0.94 -1.65
CA SER A 210 -10.45 0.32 -1.30
C SER A 210 -11.09 1.51 -1.99
N ALA A 211 -11.36 1.42 -3.30
CA ALA A 211 -12.04 2.48 -4.03
C ALA A 211 -13.47 2.75 -3.51
N VAL A 212 -14.25 1.70 -3.19
CA VAL A 212 -15.59 1.86 -2.62
C VAL A 212 -15.55 2.53 -1.25
N PHE A 213 -14.60 2.11 -0.39
CA PHE A 213 -14.41 2.74 0.91
C PHE A 213 -13.98 4.21 0.75
N MET A 214 -13.08 4.51 -0.17
CA MET A 214 -12.59 5.86 -0.42
C MET A 214 -13.68 6.78 -0.99
N ILE A 215 -14.52 6.29 -1.91
CA ILE A 215 -15.69 7.04 -2.40
C ILE A 215 -16.65 7.34 -1.24
N SER A 216 -16.90 6.35 -0.37
CA SER A 216 -17.77 6.54 0.80
C SER A 216 -17.17 7.54 1.79
N ALA A 217 -15.85 7.49 1.99
CA ALA A 217 -15.10 8.39 2.85
C ALA A 217 -15.11 9.85 2.37
N CYS A 218 -15.34 10.12 1.08
CA CYS A 218 -15.50 11.49 0.57
C CYS A 218 -16.64 12.24 1.26
N SER A 219 -17.65 11.55 1.80
CA SER A 219 -18.76 12.18 2.54
C SER A 219 -18.37 12.76 3.92
N THR A 220 -17.15 12.47 4.40
CA THR A 220 -16.70 12.89 5.74
C THR A 220 -16.10 14.30 5.80
N GLY A 221 -15.83 14.93 4.66
CA GLY A 221 -15.18 16.24 4.57
C GLY A 221 -15.85 17.16 3.54
N ARG A 222 -15.71 18.48 3.73
CA ARG A 222 -16.23 19.48 2.77
C ARG A 222 -15.32 19.67 1.55
N ASP A 223 -14.09 19.20 1.62
CA ASP A 223 -13.06 19.38 0.59
C ASP A 223 -13.13 18.31 -0.53
N PHE A 224 -14.08 17.37 -0.45
CA PHE A 224 -14.17 16.24 -1.38
C PHE A 224 -15.51 16.20 -2.13
N ASP A 225 -15.46 15.99 -3.44
CA ASP A 225 -16.65 15.73 -4.24
C ASP A 225 -16.87 14.22 -4.45
N ALA A 226 -17.72 13.61 -3.61
CA ALA A 226 -18.05 12.19 -3.71
C ALA A 226 -18.72 11.80 -5.05
N LYS A 227 -19.51 12.70 -5.66
CA LYS A 227 -20.18 12.43 -6.94
C LYS A 227 -19.15 12.40 -8.06
N ASN A 228 -18.23 13.36 -8.06
CA ASN A 228 -17.16 13.40 -9.03
C ASN A 228 -16.16 12.25 -8.84
N ALA A 229 -15.83 11.89 -7.60
CA ALA A 229 -15.04 10.71 -7.27
C ALA A 229 -15.61 9.43 -7.88
N TYR A 230 -16.93 9.20 -7.73
CA TYR A 230 -17.60 8.06 -8.36
C TYR A 230 -17.60 8.14 -9.89
N ARG A 231 -17.85 9.32 -10.47
CA ARG A 231 -17.85 9.55 -11.92
C ARG A 231 -16.49 9.20 -12.54
N ILE A 232 -15.41 9.75 -11.98
CA ILE A 232 -14.05 9.53 -12.47
C ILE A 232 -13.62 8.08 -12.23
N TRP A 233 -13.87 7.52 -11.04
CA TRP A 233 -13.60 6.11 -10.79
C TRP A 233 -14.26 5.20 -11.83
N LYS A 234 -15.55 5.39 -12.10
CA LYS A 234 -16.26 4.56 -13.09
C LYS A 234 -15.67 4.68 -14.50
N ARG A 235 -15.21 5.87 -14.89
CA ARG A 235 -14.63 6.16 -16.21
C ARG A 235 -13.20 5.67 -16.36
N ASP A 236 -12.35 5.92 -15.36
CA ASP A 236 -10.89 5.88 -15.48
C ASP A 236 -10.21 4.78 -14.66
N ARG A 237 -10.92 3.99 -13.84
CA ARG A 237 -10.37 2.88 -13.01
C ARG A 237 -9.62 1.76 -13.75
N ARG A 238 -9.44 1.87 -15.07
CA ARG A 238 -8.71 0.91 -15.92
C ARG A 238 -7.54 1.55 -16.67
N LYS A 239 -7.30 2.86 -16.50
CA LYS A 239 -6.25 3.63 -17.18
C LYS A 239 -4.89 3.50 -16.50
N HIS A 240 -4.48 2.27 -16.20
CA HIS A 240 -3.15 1.97 -15.66
C HIS A 240 -2.69 0.59 -16.13
N ALA A 241 -1.37 0.39 -16.17
CA ALA A 241 -0.78 -0.89 -16.60
C ALA A 241 -1.07 -2.03 -15.62
N SER A 242 -1.16 -1.71 -14.32
CA SER A 242 -1.72 -2.59 -13.29
C SER A 242 -3.24 -2.45 -13.27
N PRO A 243 -4.01 -3.56 -13.16
CA PRO A 243 -5.46 -3.52 -13.00
C PRO A 243 -5.95 -2.94 -11.67
N ASN A 244 -5.03 -2.57 -10.76
CA ASN A 244 -5.30 -2.23 -9.37
C ASN A 244 -5.00 -0.76 -9.04
N SER A 245 -3.85 -0.20 -9.45
CA SER A 245 -3.44 1.17 -9.06
C SER A 245 -4.50 2.24 -9.39
N ALA A 246 -5.07 2.19 -10.60
CA ALA A 246 -6.07 3.17 -11.04
C ALA A 246 -7.37 3.18 -10.20
N GLN A 247 -7.62 2.17 -9.36
CA GLN A 247 -8.85 2.10 -8.57
C GLN A 247 -8.93 3.27 -7.58
N THR A 248 -7.90 3.46 -6.74
CA THR A 248 -7.90 4.55 -5.74
C THR A 248 -7.41 5.87 -6.32
N GLU A 249 -6.49 5.86 -7.28
CA GLU A 249 -6.07 7.07 -7.99
C GLU A 249 -7.24 7.77 -8.69
N ALA A 250 -8.13 7.02 -9.36
CA ALA A 250 -9.29 7.62 -10.01
C ALA A 250 -10.31 8.20 -9.03
N VAL A 251 -10.44 7.61 -7.84
CA VAL A 251 -11.25 8.18 -6.76
C VAL A 251 -10.62 9.49 -6.27
N ALA A 252 -9.31 9.50 -6.00
CA ALA A 252 -8.58 10.68 -5.56
C ALA A 252 -8.65 11.83 -6.57
N ALA A 253 -8.41 11.54 -7.85
CA ALA A 253 -8.50 12.50 -8.95
C ALA A 253 -9.88 13.17 -9.02
N GLY A 254 -10.95 12.36 -8.95
CA GLY A 254 -12.31 12.88 -8.94
C GLY A 254 -12.68 13.63 -7.66
N ALA A 255 -12.30 13.11 -6.49
CA ALA A 255 -12.60 13.73 -5.20
C ALA A 255 -11.95 15.12 -5.06
N LEU A 256 -10.74 15.28 -5.59
CA LEU A 256 -9.95 16.52 -5.48
C LEU A 256 -10.08 17.43 -6.70
N HIS A 257 -10.76 17.02 -7.78
CA HIS A 257 -10.81 17.76 -9.06
C HIS A 257 -9.43 18.01 -9.68
N VAL A 258 -8.56 17.01 -9.65
CA VAL A 258 -7.22 17.08 -10.25
C VAL A 258 -7.03 15.98 -11.28
N GLN A 259 -6.07 16.20 -12.18
CA GLN A 259 -5.61 15.18 -13.10
C GLN A 259 -4.35 14.51 -12.57
N LEU A 260 -4.40 13.18 -12.44
CA LEU A 260 -3.29 12.32 -12.01
C LEU A 260 -2.78 11.48 -13.19
N ALA A 261 -1.76 10.67 -12.91
CA ALA A 261 -1.01 9.87 -13.86
C ALA A 261 -0.40 10.73 -15.00
N GLY A 262 -0.41 10.21 -16.23
CA GLY A 262 0.33 10.80 -17.34
C GLY A 262 1.81 10.41 -17.38
N ASP A 263 2.56 11.08 -18.25
CA ASP A 263 3.96 10.77 -18.52
C ASP A 263 4.81 10.74 -17.24
N ALA A 264 5.57 9.66 -17.09
CA ALA A 264 6.50 9.46 -15.98
C ALA A 264 7.81 8.87 -16.51
N SER A 265 8.93 9.37 -15.99
CA SER A 265 10.27 8.85 -16.31
C SER A 265 10.65 7.75 -15.34
N TYR A 266 11.13 6.62 -15.85
CA TYR A 266 11.69 5.53 -15.05
C TYR A 266 13.04 5.14 -15.65
N PHE A 267 14.11 5.15 -14.84
CA PHE A 267 15.45 4.78 -15.30
C PHE A 267 15.93 5.60 -16.52
N GLY A 268 15.47 6.86 -16.62
CA GLY A 268 15.77 7.76 -17.74
C GLY A 268 14.87 7.62 -18.98
N GLU A 269 13.95 6.65 -19.00
CA GLU A 269 13.01 6.43 -20.11
C GLU A 269 11.63 7.02 -19.79
N ILE A 270 11.05 7.77 -20.74
CA ILE A 270 9.69 8.32 -20.59
C ILE A 270 8.68 7.24 -20.94
N HIS A 271 7.85 6.87 -19.97
CA HIS A 271 6.71 6.00 -20.16
C HIS A 271 5.44 6.84 -20.29
N HIS A 272 4.84 6.79 -21.47
CA HIS A 272 3.54 7.41 -21.72
C HIS A 272 2.44 6.61 -21.04
N LYS A 273 1.74 7.24 -20.09
CA LYS A 273 0.58 6.68 -19.41
C LYS A 273 -0.65 7.51 -19.75
N GLU A 274 -1.81 6.88 -19.76
CA GLU A 274 -3.07 7.61 -19.84
C GLU A 274 -3.26 8.47 -18.57
N PHE A 275 -3.88 9.64 -18.74
CA PHE A 275 -4.26 10.49 -17.62
C PHE A 275 -5.53 9.96 -16.93
N ILE A 276 -5.58 10.14 -15.61
CA ILE A 276 -6.71 9.79 -14.75
C ILE A 276 -7.32 11.08 -14.20
N GLY A 277 -8.64 11.26 -14.36
CA GLY A 277 -9.33 12.48 -13.95
C GLY A 277 -9.39 13.57 -15.03
N ASP A 278 -10.01 14.68 -14.68
CA ASP A 278 -10.19 15.86 -15.54
C ASP A 278 -9.24 16.97 -15.07
N PRO A 279 -8.68 17.78 -15.98
CA PRO A 279 -7.77 18.88 -15.65
C PRO A 279 -8.55 20.11 -15.16
N ASP A 280 -9.47 19.92 -14.21
CA ASP A 280 -10.35 20.97 -13.67
C ASP A 280 -9.52 22.05 -12.95
N ARG A 281 -8.47 21.63 -12.23
CA ARG A 281 -7.46 22.51 -11.64
C ARG A 281 -6.10 21.83 -11.52
N THR A 282 -5.05 22.63 -11.43
CA THR A 282 -3.69 22.17 -11.16
C THR A 282 -3.58 21.61 -9.73
N PRO A 283 -2.88 20.48 -9.52
CA PRO A 283 -2.51 20.02 -8.18
C PRO A 283 -1.76 21.08 -7.38
N GLU A 284 -2.18 21.32 -6.15
CA GLU A 284 -1.54 22.26 -5.23
C GLU A 284 -1.03 21.53 -3.97
N THR A 285 -0.05 22.09 -3.28
CA THR A 285 0.59 21.43 -2.12
C THR A 285 -0.42 20.95 -1.06
N GLU A 286 -1.52 21.67 -0.87
CA GLU A 286 -2.59 21.29 0.08
C GLU A 286 -3.26 19.95 -0.26
N ASP A 287 -3.21 19.51 -1.52
CA ASP A 287 -3.76 18.21 -1.94
C ASP A 287 -3.06 17.03 -1.29
N ILE A 288 -1.79 17.16 -0.91
CA ILE A 288 -1.10 16.13 -0.13
C ILE A 288 -1.79 15.94 1.22
N LYS A 289 -2.18 17.04 1.87
CA LYS A 289 -2.89 17.01 3.14
C LYS A 289 -4.32 16.49 2.97
N ARG A 290 -5.05 16.99 1.96
CA ARG A 290 -6.42 16.52 1.66
C ARG A 290 -6.44 15.02 1.35
N MET A 291 -5.46 14.52 0.58
CA MET A 291 -5.34 13.09 0.28
C MET A 291 -5.02 12.26 1.54
N ASN A 292 -4.17 12.77 2.44
CA ASN A 292 -3.94 12.13 3.74
C ASN A 292 -5.22 12.07 4.60
N ASP A 293 -6.03 13.13 4.61
CA ASP A 293 -7.28 13.17 5.36
C ASP A 293 -8.30 12.16 4.79
N LEU A 294 -8.38 12.05 3.46
CA LEU A 294 -9.20 11.02 2.79
C LEU A 294 -8.68 9.60 3.05
N MET A 295 -7.36 9.39 3.07
CA MET A 295 -6.74 8.12 3.44
C MET A 295 -7.12 7.72 4.87
N TYR A 296 -7.06 8.62 5.84
CA TYR A 296 -7.47 8.32 7.22
C TYR A 296 -8.95 7.92 7.29
N ALA A 297 -9.83 8.71 6.67
CA ALA A 297 -11.26 8.39 6.65
C ALA A 297 -11.53 7.01 6.00
N THR A 298 -10.81 6.69 4.93
CA THR A 298 -10.86 5.38 4.26
C THR A 298 -10.37 4.26 5.18
N ALA A 299 -9.25 4.47 5.90
CA ALA A 299 -8.68 3.50 6.82
C ALA A 299 -9.62 3.21 8.01
N PHE A 300 -10.20 4.25 8.62
CA PHE A 300 -11.17 4.08 9.71
C PHE A 300 -12.45 3.35 9.25
N LEU A 301 -12.94 3.64 8.05
CA LEU A 301 -14.08 2.92 7.49
C LEU A 301 -13.76 1.44 7.25
N GLY A 302 -12.56 1.16 6.71
CA GLY A 302 -12.07 -0.20 6.53
C GLY A 302 -11.93 -0.96 7.84
N GLU A 303 -11.43 -0.30 8.89
CA GLU A 303 -11.28 -0.87 10.22
C GLU A 303 -12.64 -1.24 10.83
N ILE A 304 -13.61 -0.32 10.78
CA ILE A 304 -14.97 -0.56 11.29
C ILE A 304 -15.60 -1.75 10.57
N ILE A 305 -15.51 -1.81 9.24
CA ILE A 305 -16.10 -2.91 8.46
C ILE A 305 -15.40 -4.23 8.76
N SER A 306 -14.06 -4.23 8.87
CA SER A 306 -13.28 -5.42 9.24
C SER A 306 -13.67 -5.94 10.64
N VAL A 307 -13.76 -5.05 11.62
CA VAL A 307 -14.20 -5.38 13.00
C VAL A 307 -15.59 -5.99 13.01
N LEU A 308 -16.54 -5.40 12.28
CA LEU A 308 -17.90 -5.94 12.15
C LEU A 308 -17.90 -7.32 11.48
N GLY A 309 -17.08 -7.51 10.44
CA GLY A 309 -16.91 -8.78 9.75
C GLY A 309 -16.36 -9.88 10.67
N ILE A 310 -15.28 -9.58 11.40
CA ILE A 310 -14.68 -10.49 12.38
C ILE A 310 -15.69 -10.85 13.47
N ALA A 311 -16.37 -9.85 14.04
CA ALA A 311 -17.37 -10.06 15.09
C ALA A 311 -18.54 -10.93 14.60
N ALA A 312 -19.03 -10.70 13.38
CA ALA A 312 -20.09 -11.52 12.78
C ALA A 312 -19.66 -12.99 12.62
N VAL A 313 -18.44 -13.25 12.15
CA VAL A 313 -17.90 -14.62 12.03
C VAL A 313 -17.77 -15.28 13.40
N MET A 314 -17.31 -14.54 14.42
CA MET A 314 -17.23 -15.06 15.80
C MET A 314 -18.61 -15.45 16.35
N LEU A 315 -19.63 -14.63 16.12
CA LEU A 315 -21.00 -14.91 16.53
C LEU A 315 -21.57 -16.15 15.82
N LEU A 316 -21.36 -16.26 14.51
CA LEU A 316 -21.86 -17.38 13.70
C LEU A 316 -21.15 -18.71 14.00
N SER A 317 -19.88 -18.67 14.42
CA SER A 317 -19.09 -19.86 14.77
C SER A 317 -19.30 -20.34 16.21
N GLY A 318 -20.10 -19.62 17.01
CA GLY A 318 -20.32 -19.96 18.43
C GLY A 318 -19.11 -19.74 19.32
N ALA A 319 -18.09 -19.02 18.84
CA ALA A 319 -16.81 -18.77 19.53
C ALA A 319 -16.88 -17.54 20.47
N CYS A 320 -18.05 -17.27 21.05
CA CYS A 320 -18.28 -16.15 21.96
C CYS A 320 -17.76 -16.44 23.37
#